data_AF-A0A1G7I1X3-F1
#
_entry.id   AF-A0A1G7I1X3-F1
#
_cell.length_a   1.000
_cell.length_b   1.000
_cell.length_c   1.000
_cell.angle_alpha   90.00
_cell.angle_beta   90.00
_cell.angle_gamma   90.00
#
_symmetry.space_group_name_H-M   'P 1'
#
loop_
_entity.id
_entity.type
_entity.pdbx_description
1 polymer ?
#
loop_
_entity_poly.entity_id
_entity_poly.type
_entity_poly.pdbx_seq_one_letter_code
_entity_poly.pdbx_strand_id
1 'polypeptide(L)' 'MNLKNPKYILIAVVTFLIVFLMNYIGNDAPDKLSRALMTAFAAVIGLGIGMWIYSKRDQNDERNNFD' A
#
# COMPACT_ATOMS: atom_id res chain seq x y z
N MET A 1 6.41 -14.55 2.57
CA MET A 1 5.34 -13.62 2.96
C MET A 1 3.98 -14.28 2.81
N ASN A 2 3.23 -14.47 3.90
CA ASN A 2 1.86 -14.96 3.80
C ASN A 2 0.94 -13.78 3.47
N LEU A 3 0.71 -13.54 2.17
CA LEU A 3 -0.06 -12.40 1.64
C LEU A 3 -1.54 -12.39 2.12
N LYS A 4 -1.99 -13.48 2.75
CA LYS A 4 -3.32 -13.62 3.35
C LYS A 4 -3.42 -13.10 4.79
N ASN A 5 -2.38 -12.49 5.36
CA ASN A 5 -2.49 -11.94 6.71
C ASN A 5 -3.50 -10.77 6.71
N PRO A 6 -4.61 -10.86 7.45
CA PRO A 6 -5.69 -9.87 7.41
C PRO A 6 -5.23 -8.46 7.77
N LYS A 7 -4.12 -8.33 8.51
CA LYS A 7 -3.49 -7.04 8.82
C LYS A 7 -3.04 -6.27 7.58
N TYR A 8 -2.45 -6.95 6.58
CA TYR A 8 -2.00 -6.29 5.35
C TYR A 8 -3.18 -5.85 4.48
N ILE A 9 -4.23 -6.67 4.42
CA ILE A 9 -5.47 -6.32 3.71
C ILE A 9 -6.11 -5.09 4.37
N LEU A 10 -6.18 -5.06 5.70
CA LEU A 10 -6.71 -3.92 6.44
C LEU A 10 -5.92 -2.63 6.15
N ILE A 11 -4.58 -2.69 6.21
CA ILE A 11 -3.72 -1.54 5.90
C ILE A 11 -3.95 -1.08 4.45
N ALA A 12 -3.97 -1.99 3.48
CA ALA A 12 -4.18 -1.67 2.07
C ALA A 12 -5.54 -0.99 1.84
N VAL A 13 -6.62 -1.50 2.44
CA VAL A 13 -7.97 -0.92 2.33
C VAL A 13 -8.03 0.46 2.97
N VAL A 14 -7.45 0.64 4.16
CA VAL A 14 -7.43 1.94 4.83
C VAL A 14 -6.62 2.97 4.03
N THR A 15 -5.43 2.60 3.53
CA THR A 15 -4.65 3.50 2.67
C THR A 15 -5.40 3.85 1.40
N PHE A 16 -6.03 2.87 0.74
CA PHE A 16 -6.85 3.12 -0.45
C PHE A 16 -7.93 4.17 -0.17
N LEU A 17 -8.69 4.00 0.92
CA LEU A 17 -9.77 4.91 1.29
C LEU A 17 -9.23 6.32 1.58
N ILE A 18 -8.14 6.45 2.34
CA ILE A 18 -7.55 7.76 2.65
C ILE A 18 -7.11 8.48 1.38
N VAL A 19 -6.34 7.80 0.51
CA VAL A 19 -5.81 8.40 -0.73
C VAL A 19 -6.93 8.71 -1.72
N PHE A 20 -7.91 7.82 -1.84
CA PHE A 20 -9.08 8.02 -2.69
C PHE A 20 -9.86 9.25 -2.23
N LEU A 21 -10.23 9.33 -0.94
CA LEU A 21 -11.00 10.45 -0.40
C LEU A 21 -10.22 11.76 -0.53
N MET A 22 -8.92 11.76 -0.28
CA MET A 22 -8.06 12.94 -0.43
C MET A 22 -7.98 13.44 -1.89
N ASN A 23 -8.12 12.55 -2.87
CA ASN A 23 -8.10 12.93 -4.30
C ASN A 23 -9.50 13.20 -4.88
N TYR A 24 -10.55 12.69 -4.23
CA TYR A 24 -11.93 12.79 -4.69
C TYR A 24 -12.66 14.00 -4.09
N ILE A 25 -12.52 14.22 -2.78
CA ILE A 25 -13.20 15.31 -2.07
C ILE A 25 -12.56 16.64 -2.43
N GLY A 26 -13.39 17.65 -2.72
CA GLY A 26 -12.93 19.00 -3.07
C GLY A 26 -12.32 19.11 -4.48
N ASN A 27 -12.41 18.06 -5.30
CA ASN A 27 -11.97 18.07 -6.68
C ASN A 27 -13.16 18.32 -7.62
N ASP A 28 -13.10 19.40 -8.40
CA ASP A 28 -14.13 19.80 -9.37
C ASP A 28 -13.81 19.38 -10.80
N ALA A 29 -12.71 18.64 -11.00
CA ALA A 29 -12.35 18.13 -12.32
C ALA A 29 -13.39 17.11 -12.84
N PRO A 30 -13.68 17.09 -14.14
CA PRO A 30 -14.60 16.13 -14.73
C PRO A 30 -14.09 14.68 -14.63
N ASP A 31 -12.78 14.47 -14.56
CA ASP A 31 -12.10 13.17 -14.41
C ASP A 31 -11.80 12.78 -12.94
N LYS A 32 -12.38 13.47 -11.95
CA LYS A 32 -12.03 13.25 -10.53
C LYS A 32 -12.18 11.82 -10.03
N LEU A 33 -13.18 11.09 -10.52
CA LEU A 33 -13.41 9.69 -10.12
C LEU A 33 -12.28 8.79 -10.62
N SER A 34 -11.97 8.85 -11.92
CA SER A 34 -10.91 8.03 -12.52
C SER A 34 -9.54 8.40 -11.96
N ARG A 35 -9.29 9.69 -11.74
CA ARG A 35 -8.07 10.19 -11.11
C ARG A 35 -7.93 9.68 -9.69
N ALA A 36 -8.96 9.81 -8.84
CA ALA A 36 -8.91 9.35 -7.47
C ALA A 36 -8.71 7.83 -7.37
N LEU A 37 -9.40 7.05 -8.21
CA LEU A 37 -9.23 5.59 -8.28
C LEU A 37 -7.80 5.22 -8.68
N MET A 38 -7.28 5.82 -9.76
CA MET A 38 -5.94 5.54 -10.26
C MET A 38 -4.86 5.89 -9.22
N THR A 39 -4.97 7.06 -8.58
CA THR A 39 -4.03 7.47 -7.53
C THR A 39 -4.08 6.52 -6.33
N ALA A 40 -5.29 6.14 -5.87
CA ALA A 40 -5.45 5.21 -4.76
C ALA A 40 -4.92 3.80 -5.09
N PHE A 41 -5.16 3.30 -6.30
CA PHE A 41 -4.59 2.03 -6.77
C PHE A 41 -3.07 2.07 -6.85
N ALA A 42 -2.50 3.13 -7.40
CA ALA A 42 -1.05 3.30 -7.47
C ALA A 42 -0.41 3.31 -6.07
N ALA A 43 -1.06 3.95 -5.10
CA ALA A 43 -0.61 3.95 -3.70
C ALA A 43 -0.60 2.54 -3.09
N VAL A 44 -1.66 1.75 -3.28
CA VAL A 44 -1.72 0.37 -2.77
C VAL A 44 -0.68 -0.53 -3.43
N ILE A 45 -0.46 -0.39 -4.74
CA ILE A 45 0.60 -1.14 -5.46
C ILE A 45 1.98 -0.75 -4.91
N GLY A 46 2.25 0.55 -4.74
CA GLY A 46 3.50 1.04 -4.17
C GLY A 46 3.76 0.49 -2.76
N LEU A 47 2.72 0.46 -1.91
CA LEU A 47 2.80 -0.17 -0.59
C LEU A 47 3.08 -1.67 -0.69
N GLY A 48 2.42 -2.38 -1.60
CA GLY A 48 2.66 -3.81 -1.83
C GLY A 48 4.10 -4.11 -2.23
N ILE A 49 4.65 -3.33 -3.17
CA ILE A 49 6.06 -3.45 -3.60
C ILE A 49 7.00 -3.11 -2.45
N GLY A 50 6.76 -2.01 -1.72
CA GLY A 50 7.57 -1.60 -0.59
C GLY A 50 7.65 -2.66 0.51
N MET A 51 6.50 -3.26 0.86
CA MET A 51 6.44 -4.38 1.80
C MET A 51 7.16 -5.62 1.28
N TRP A 52 7.00 -5.96 0.01
CA TRP A 52 7.70 -7.09 -0.59
C TRP A 52 9.23 -6.93 -0.53
N ILE A 53 9.74 -5.74 -0.87
CA ILE A 53 11.17 -5.42 -0.74
C ILE A 53 11.61 -5.49 0.73
N TYR A 54 10.84 -4.91 1.66
CA TYR A 54 11.13 -4.93 3.09
C TYR A 54 11.25 -6.36 3.63
N SER A 55 10.28 -7.23 3.32
CA SER A 55 10.33 -8.63 3.76
C SER A 55 11.44 -9.43 3.09
N LYS A 56 11.89 -9.04 1.89
CA LYS A 56 13.01 -9.70 1.23
C LYS A 56 14.35 -9.30 1.85
N ARG A 57 14.45 -8.09 2.44
CA ARG A 57 15.62 -7.67 3.23
C ARG A 57 15.67 -8.41 4.57
N ASP A 58 14.54 -8.49 5.26
CA ASP A 58 14.42 -9.23 6.54
C ASP A 58 14.77 -10.72 6.43
N GLN A 59 14.67 -11.33 5.25
CA GLN A 59 15.11 -12.71 4.99
C GLN A 59 16.60 -12.86 4.69
N ASN A 60 17.29 -11.78 4.30
CA ASN A 60 18.73 -11.78 4.03
C ASN A 60 19.54 -11.19 5.19
N ASP A 61 18.89 -10.46 6.09
CA ASP A 61 19.40 -10.23 7.43
C ASP A 61 19.14 -11.51 8.24
N GLU A 62 19.97 -12.53 7.99
CA GLU A 62 20.37 -13.43 9.07
C GLU A 62 20.82 -12.49 10.19
N ARG A 63 19.93 -12.20 11.13
CA ARG A 63 20.33 -11.72 12.45
C ARG A 63 21.45 -12.66 12.83
N ASN A 64 22.68 -12.15 12.84
CA ASN A 64 23.81 -12.83 13.41
C ASN A 64 23.33 -13.34 14.76
N ASN A 65 22.99 -14.63 14.81
CA ASN A 65 22.83 -15.35 16.05
C ASN A 65 24.26 -15.39 16.57
N PHE A 66 24.64 -14.35 17.30
CA PHE A 66 25.80 -14.37 18.18
C PHE A 66 25.44 -15.34 19.29
N ASP A 67 25.63 -16.62 19.00
CA ASP A 67 26.00 -17.62 19.99
C ASP A 67 27.43 -17.33 20.47
#